data_AF-A0A396TTL8-F1
#
_entry.id   AF-A0A396TTL8-F1
#
_cell.length_a   1.000
_cell.length_b   1.000
_cell.length_c   1.000
_cell.angle_alpha   90.00
_cell.angle_beta   90.00
_cell.angle_gamma   90.00
#
_symmetry.space_group_name_H-M   'P 1'
#
loop_
_entity.id
_entity.type
_entity.pdbx_description
1 polymer ?
#
loop_
_entity_poly.entity_id
_entity_poly.type
_entity_poly.pdbx_seq_one_letter_code
_entity_poly.pdbx_strand_id
1 'polypeptide(L)' 'MEVKIFTKSLKPKLNFWMKPLENIDCGLEDDINTWLSLNPSIEVKEIIQTQSGGSWMPSTIVVSVWYQK' A
#
# COMPACT_ATOMS: atom_id res chain seq x y z
N MET A 1 -13.59 0.13 17.17
CA MET A 1 -12.87 -0.44 16.02
C MET A 1 -12.18 0.71 15.33
N GLU A 2 -10.88 0.59 15.07
CA GLU A 2 -10.04 1.63 14.48
C GLU A 2 -9.60 1.22 13.06
N VAL A 3 -9.19 2.18 12.25
CA VAL A 3 -8.70 1.93 10.88
C VAL A 3 -7.40 2.70 10.64
N LYS A 4 -6.39 2.00 10.09
CA LYS A 4 -5.16 2.59 9.58
C LYS A 4 -5.16 2.51 8.07
N ILE A 5 -5.01 3.66 7.41
CA ILE A 5 -5.00 3.76 5.95
C ILE A 5 -3.56 3.96 5.48
N PHE A 6 -3.17 3.16 4.49
CA PHE A 6 -1.92 3.28 3.76
C PHE A 6 -2.24 3.55 2.29
N THR A 7 -1.49 4.46 1.66
CA THR A 7 -1.71 4.82 0.26
C THR A 7 -0.39 5.02 -0.48
N LYS A 8 -0.31 4.51 -1.70
CA LYS A 8 0.82 4.75 -2.62
C LYS A 8 0.30 4.96 -4.03
N SER A 9 0.90 5.94 -4.72
CA SER A 9 0.75 6.08 -6.17
C SER A 9 1.80 5.22 -6.87
N LEU A 10 1.33 4.27 -7.67
CA LEU A 10 2.14 3.46 -8.56
C LEU A 10 2.55 4.29 -9.77
N LYS A 11 3.66 5.01 -9.63
CA LYS A 11 4.36 5.62 -10.75
C LYS A 11 5.47 4.66 -11.16
N PRO A 12 5.36 3.93 -12.28
CA PRO A 12 6.46 3.09 -12.71
C PRO A 12 7.66 4.00 -13.00
N LYS A 13 8.71 3.91 -12.19
CA LYS A 13 10.02 4.41 -12.63
C LYS A 13 10.43 3.54 -13.79
N LEU A 14 10.69 4.15 -14.95
CA LEU A 14 11.10 3.43 -16.14
C LEU A 14 12.61 3.55 -16.32
N ASN A 15 13.26 2.46 -16.72
CA ASN A 15 14.65 2.51 -17.15
C ASN A 15 14.74 3.09 -18.57
N PHE A 16 15.97 3.25 -19.07
CA PHE A 16 16.23 3.75 -20.41
C PHE A 16 15.51 2.97 -21.53
N TRP A 17 15.13 1.71 -21.26
CA TRP A 17 14.41 0.82 -22.18
C TRP A 17 12.90 0.78 -21.92
N MET A 18 12.35 1.76 -21.22
CA MET A 18 10.93 1.82 -20.82
C MET A 18 10.45 0.59 -20.02
N LYS A 19 11.34 -0.12 -19.33
CA LYS A 19 10.96 -1.19 -18.41
C LYS A 19 10.81 -0.66 -16.99
N PRO A 20 9.83 -1.12 -16.21
CA PRO A 20 9.68 -0.72 -14.81
C PRO A 20 10.93 -1.10 -14.00
N LEU A 21 11.39 -0.18 -13.16
CA LEU A 21 12.59 -0.25 -12.31
C LEU A 21 12.28 -0.67 -10.88
N GLU A 22 11.05 -0.49 -10.40
CA GLU A 22 10.67 -0.64 -8.99
C GLU A 22 9.61 -1.72 -8.78
N ASN A 23 9.52 -2.20 -7.53
CA ASN A 23 8.44 -3.07 -7.04
C ASN A 23 7.07 -2.47 -7.37
N ILE A 24 6.14 -3.37 -7.70
CA ILE A 24 4.79 -3.02 -8.17
C ILE A 24 4.01 -2.20 -7.14
N ASP A 25 4.35 -2.28 -5.86
CA ASP A 25 3.66 -1.64 -4.74
C ASP A 25 4.33 -0.36 -4.20
N CYS A 26 5.50 0.02 -4.75
CA CYS A 26 6.31 1.15 -4.28
C CYS A 26 6.62 1.13 -2.76
N GLY A 27 6.85 -0.05 -2.17
CA GLY A 27 7.22 -0.21 -0.76
C GLY A 27 6.05 -0.08 0.22
N LEU A 28 4.81 -0.19 -0.27
CA LEU A 28 3.61 -0.15 0.54
C LEU A 28 3.57 -1.29 1.57
N GLU A 29 4.00 -2.49 1.17
CA GLU A 29 4.04 -3.65 2.05
C GLU A 29 5.00 -3.44 3.23
N ASP A 30 6.19 -2.89 2.97
CA ASP A 30 7.17 -2.59 4.02
C ASP A 30 6.64 -1.54 5.01
N ASP A 31 5.94 -0.52 4.52
CA ASP A 31 5.31 0.51 5.35
C ASP A 31 4.23 -0.10 6.28
N ILE A 32 3.41 -1.03 5.75
CA ILE A 32 2.38 -1.75 6.52
C ILE A 32 3.03 -2.65 7.57
N ASN A 33 4.01 -3.47 7.17
CA ASN A 33 4.69 -4.41 8.06
C ASN A 33 5.45 -3.70 9.18
N THR A 34 6.10 -2.58 8.86
CA THR A 34 6.76 -1.72 9.86
C THR A 34 5.74 -1.22 10.88
N TRP A 35 4.59 -0.73 10.43
CA TRP A 35 3.56 -0.25 11.34
C TRP A 35 2.98 -1.37 12.21
N LEU A 36 2.72 -2.56 11.65
CA LEU A 36 2.27 -3.73 12.41
C LEU A 36 3.29 -4.13 13.47
N SER A 37 4.59 -4.13 13.14
CA SER A 37 5.66 -4.49 14.08
C SER A 37 5.76 -3.52 15.27
N LEU A 38 5.43 -2.25 15.05
CA LEU A 38 5.39 -1.20 16.08
C LEU A 38 4.13 -1.25 16.95
N ASN A 39 3.12 -2.03 16.57
CA ASN A 39 1.83 -2.11 17.26
C ASN A 39 1.46 -3.58 17.58
N PRO A 40 2.29 -4.34 18.32
CA PRO A 40 2.09 -5.79 18.50
C PRO A 40 0.85 -6.14 19.32
N SER A 41 0.24 -5.18 20.01
CA SER A 41 -0.96 -5.38 20.84
C SER A 41 -2.27 -5.26 20.06
N ILE A 42 -2.24 -4.88 18.78
CA ILE A 42 -3.48 -4.74 18.00
C ILE A 42 -3.91 -6.08 17.44
N GLU A 43 -5.21 -6.34 17.45
CA GLU A 43 -5.81 -7.47 16.76
C GLU A 43 -6.37 -6.98 15.41
N VAL A 44 -5.75 -7.45 14.31
CA VAL A 44 -6.24 -7.16 12.95
C VAL A 44 -7.50 -7.97 12.68
N LYS A 45 -8.58 -7.28 12.33
CA LYS A 45 -9.88 -7.89 11.99
C LYS A 45 -10.07 -8.04 10.49
N GLU A 46 -9.62 -7.05 9.72
CA GLU A 46 -9.78 -7.05 8.28
C GLU A 46 -8.69 -6.21 7.61
N ILE A 47 -8.25 -6.64 6.43
CA ILE A 47 -7.41 -5.85 5.54
C ILE A 47 -8.11 -5.78 4.18
N ILE A 48 -8.42 -4.57 3.74
CA ILE A 48 -9.05 -4.32 2.45
C ILE A 48 -8.06 -3.55 1.59
N GLN A 49 -7.82 -4.05 0.38
CA GLN A 49 -7.07 -3.35 -0.65
C GLN A 49 -8.01 -2.88 -1.74
N THR A 50 -7.89 -1.61 -2.10
CA THR A 50 -8.56 -1.03 -3.27
C THR A 50 -7.52 -0.35 -4.15
N GLN A 51 -7.76 -0.34 -5.45
CA GLN A 51 -6.92 0.35 -6.41
C GLN A 51 -7.80 1.20 -7.32
N SER A 52 -7.39 2.45 -7.54
CA SER A 52 -8.05 3.34 -8.49
C SER A 52 -7.02 3.87 -9.49
N GLY A 53 -7.39 4.00 -10.75
CA GLY A 53 -6.47 4.39 -11.82
C GLY A 53 -7.15 4.26 -13.17
N GLY A 54 -6.64 4.99 -14.17
CA GLY A 54 -7.20 5.01 -15.52
C GLY A 54 -6.08 5.05 -16.55
N SER A 55 -6.41 4.83 -17.82
CA SER A 55 -5.46 4.58 -18.93
C SER A 55 -4.28 5.56 -19.07
N TRP A 56 -4.37 6.76 -18.47
CA TRP A 56 -3.36 7.83 -18.56
C TRP A 56 -2.88 8.37 -17.22
N MET A 57 -3.38 7.84 -16.09
CA MET A 57 -3.05 8.33 -14.76
C MET A 57 -2.41 7.22 -13.91
N PRO A 58 -1.40 7.53 -13.08
CA PRO A 58 -0.81 6.56 -12.17
C PRO A 58 -1.87 5.91 -11.28
N SER A 59 -1.86 4.58 -11.20
CA SER A 59 -2.74 3.85 -10.29
C SER A 59 -2.41 4.21 -8.85
N THR A 60 -3.40 4.41 -8.00
CA THR A 60 -3.24 4.61 -6.56
C THR A 60 -3.80 3.39 -5.85
N ILE A 61 -2.97 2.74 -5.04
CA ILE A 61 -3.38 1.68 -4.13
C ILE A 61 -3.70 2.30 -2.77
N VAL A 62 -4.81 1.87 -2.19
CA VAL A 62 -5.20 2.17 -0.82
C VAL A 62 -5.42 0.86 -0.09
N VAL A 63 -4.71 0.67 1.02
CA VAL A 63 -4.90 -0.45 1.94
C VAL A 63 -5.45 0.08 3.26
N SER A 64 -6.59 -0.43 3.70
CA SER A 64 -7.16 -0.14 5.02
C SER A 64 -7.03 -1.36 5.92
N VAL A 65 -6.33 -1.20 7.05
CA VAL A 65 -6.22 -2.20 8.10
C VAL A 65 -7.19 -1.83 9.21
N TRP A 66 -8.20 -2.66 9.42
CA TRP A 66 -9.21 -2.53 10.48
C TRP A 66 -8.79 -3.36 11.68
N TYR A 67 -8.72 -2.73 12.85
CA TYR A 67 -8.15 -3.36 14.04
C TYR A 67 -8.86 -2.96 15.34
N GLN A 68 -8.57 -3.72 16.39
CA GLN A 68 -8.99 -3.47 17.77
C GLN A 68 -7.76 -3.46 18.69
N LYS A 69 -7.84 -2.75 19.81
CA LYS A 69 -6.83 -2.69 20.87
C LYS A 69 -7.38 -3.36 22.12
#